data_AF-A0A2E4L0G2-F1
#
_entry.id   AF-A0A2E4L0G2-F1
#
_cell.length_a   1.000
_cell.length_b   1.000
_cell.length_c   1.000
_cell.angle_alpha   90.00
_cell.angle_beta   90.00
_cell.angle_gamma   90.00
#
_symmetry.space_group_name_H-M   'P 1'
#
loop_
_entity.id
_entity.type
_entity.pdbx_description
1 polymer ?
#
loop_
_entity_poly.entity_id
_entity_poly.type
_entity_poly.pdbx_seq_one_letter_code
_entity_poly.pdbx_strand_id
1 'polypeptide(L)' 'GSALALFLAWLQNHYKLITVPEDVYFMDFIPVDVNLAHVGIVTIVSVIFSVIAAIWPTIRAGKIQPAKALNYE' A
#
# COMPACT_ATOMS: atom_id res chain seq x y z
N GLY A 1 -0.27 4.21 -0.53
CA GLY A 1 -0.84 3.51 0.63
C GLY A 1 0.08 3.59 1.83
N SER A 2 1.23 2.93 1.79
CA SER A 2 2.15 2.79 2.93
C SER A 2 2.56 4.13 3.59
N ALA A 3 2.89 5.16 2.80
CA ALA A 3 3.24 6.48 3.35
C ALA A 3 2.09 7.15 4.14
N LEU A 4 0.86 7.03 3.64
CA LEU A 4 -0.33 7.55 4.33
C LEU A 4 -0.58 6.80 5.64
N ALA A 5 -0.39 5.47 5.65
CA ALA A 5 -0.53 4.65 6.85
C ALA A 5 0.51 5.03 7.92
N LEU A 6 1.77 5.25 7.53
CA LEU A 6 2.82 5.72 8.44
C LEU A 6 2.50 7.10 9.02
N PHE A 7 2.00 8.02 8.19
CA PHE A 7 1.59 9.35 8.62
C PHE A 7 0.43 9.30 9.62
N LEU A 8 -0.58 8.46 9.37
CA LEU A 8 -1.69 8.25 10.29
C LEU A 8 -1.25 7.61 11.62
N ALA A 9 -0.34 6.63 11.57
CA ALA A 9 0.23 6.03 12.77
C ALA A 9 1.02 7.04 13.61
N TRP A 10 1.81 7.91 12.97
CA TRP A 10 2.48 9.01 13.63
C TRP A 10 1.50 10.00 14.26
N LEU A 11 0.44 10.37 13.53
CA LEU A 11 -0.60 11.27 14.02
C LEU A 11 -1.34 10.68 15.23
N GLN A 12 -1.68 9.39 15.18
CA GLN A 12 -2.32 8.67 16.28
C GLN A 12 -1.42 8.63 17.52
N ASN A 13 -0.12 8.36 17.37
CA ASN A 13 0.80 8.30 18.50
C ASN A 13 1.09 9.69 19.11
N HIS A 14 1.07 10.76 18.31
CA HIS A 14 1.33 12.12 18.78
C HIS A 14 0.10 12.77 19.42
N TYR A 15 -1.06 12.63 18.77
CA TYR A 15 -2.29 13.30 19.19
C TYR A 15 -3.26 12.41 19.96
N LYS A 16 -2.98 11.11 20.10
CA LYS A 16 -3.81 10.13 20.81
C LYS A 16 -5.28 10.21 20.38
N LEU A 17 -5.52 10.35 19.08
CA LEU A 17 -6.85 10.65 18.51
C LEU A 17 -7.90 9.60 18.88
N ILE A 18 -7.49 8.35 18.99
CA ILE A 18 -8.32 7.24 19.49
C ILE A 18 -8.02 7.02 20.97
N THR A 19 -8.88 7.58 21.83
CA THR A 19 -8.91 7.34 23.28
C THR A 19 -9.90 6.21 23.60
N VAL A 20 -9.55 5.36 24.57
CA VAL A 20 -10.40 4.24 25.00
C VAL A 20 -11.03 4.59 26.35
N PRO A 21 -12.28 4.19 26.63
CA PRO A 21 -12.87 4.37 27.95
C PRO A 21 -12.00 3.70 29.05
N GLU A 22 -11.50 4.52 29.98
CA GLU A 22 -10.63 4.10 31.09
C GLU A 22 -11.30 3.10 32.05
N ASP A 23 -12.63 3.01 32.01
CA ASP A 23 -13.44 2.11 32.83
C ASP A 23 -13.30 0.63 32.45
N VAL A 24 -12.84 0.34 31.22
CA VAL A 24 -12.62 -1.03 30.71
C VAL A 24 -11.14 -1.30 30.39
N TYR A 25 -10.37 -0.28 30.01
CA TYR A 25 -8.94 -0.41 29.67
C TYR A 25 -8.09 0.52 30.53
N PHE A 26 -7.11 -0.02 31.25
CA PHE A 26 -6.13 0.72 32.08
C PHE A 26 -5.10 1.54 31.25
N MET A 27 -5.49 2.08 30.09
CA MET A 27 -4.62 2.81 29.18
C MET A 27 -5.37 3.98 28.55
N ASP A 28 -4.79 5.18 28.61
CA ASP A 28 -5.41 6.41 28.07
C ASP A 28 -5.56 6.38 26.53
N PHE A 29 -4.74 5.57 25.84
CA PHE A 29 -4.73 5.45 24.38
C PHE A 29 -4.10 4.14 23.92
N ILE A 30 -4.46 3.69 22.71
CA ILE A 30 -3.85 2.52 22.06
C ILE A 30 -2.61 2.98 21.27
N PRO A 31 -1.38 2.59 21.68
CA PRO A 31 -0.19 2.90 20.92
C PRO A 31 -0.17 2.09 19.62
N VAL A 32 0.13 2.74 18.51
CA VAL A 32 0.33 2.07 17.21
C VAL A 32 1.82 1.75 17.08
N ASP A 33 2.17 0.50 17.34
CA ASP A 33 3.54 0.00 17.13
C ASP A 33 3.76 -0.32 15.65
N VAL A 34 4.64 0.44 15.00
CA VAL A 34 4.93 0.29 13.57
C VAL A 34 6.32 -0.29 13.39
N ASN A 35 6.37 -1.52 12.89
CA ASN A 35 7.61 -2.13 12.48
C ASN A 35 7.94 -1.78 11.02
N LEU A 36 8.94 -0.91 10.84
CA LEU A 36 9.39 -0.45 9.52
C LEU A 36 9.90 -1.60 8.62
N ALA A 37 10.46 -2.66 9.20
CA ALA A 37 10.93 -3.83 8.43
C ALA A 37 9.75 -4.56 7.79
N HIS A 38 8.65 -4.77 8.51
CA HIS A 38 7.44 -5.38 7.95
C HIS A 38 6.83 -4.51 6.84
N VAL A 39 6.75 -3.19 7.03
CA VAL A 39 6.24 -2.27 6.00
C VAL A 39 7.12 -2.31 4.74
N GLY A 40 8.44 -2.34 4.89
CA GLY A 40 9.39 -2.46 3.79
C GLY A 40 9.21 -3.76 3.02
N ILE A 41 9.16 -4.90 3.71
CA ILE A 41 8.99 -6.22 3.09
C ILE A 41 7.68 -6.27 2.30
N VAL A 42 6.55 -5.89 2.90
CA VAL A 42 5.25 -5.91 2.23
C VAL A 42 5.27 -5.01 0.99
N THR A 43 5.84 -3.82 1.10
CA THR A 43 5.92 -2.87 -0.03
C THR A 43 6.74 -3.45 -1.19
N ILE A 44 7.91 -4.02 -0.91
CA ILE A 44 8.78 -4.64 -1.93
C ILE A 44 8.06 -5.81 -2.60
N VAL A 45 7.46 -6.69 -1.81
CA VAL A 45 6.71 -7.85 -2.32
C VAL A 45 5.55 -7.38 -3.21
N SER A 46 4.75 -6.41 -2.76
CA SER A 46 3.66 -5.85 -3.57
C SER A 46 4.14 -5.25 -4.89
N VAL A 47 5.28 -4.57 -4.92
CA VAL A 47 5.87 -4.04 -6.16
C VAL A 47 6.27 -5.17 -7.10
N ILE A 48 6.97 -6.19 -6.60
CA ILE A 48 7.37 -7.36 -7.40
C ILE A 48 6.15 -8.03 -8.02
N PHE A 49 5.11 -8.30 -7.23
CA PHE A 49 3.88 -8.90 -7.72
C PHE A 49 3.16 -8.02 -8.74
N SER A 50 3.15 -6.70 -8.54
CA SER A 50 2.55 -5.75 -9.48
C SER A 50 3.28 -5.75 -10.83
N VAL A 51 4.61 -5.81 -10.81
CA VAL A 51 5.42 -5.93 -12.03
C VAL A 51 5.12 -7.25 -12.74
N ILE A 52 5.10 -8.38 -12.01
CA ILE A 52 4.76 -9.70 -12.58
C ILE A 52 3.36 -9.68 -13.22
N ALA A 53 2.38 -9.09 -12.56
CA ALA A 53 1.03 -8.93 -13.10
C ALA A 53 1.01 -8.10 -14.39
N ALA A 54 1.84 -7.05 -14.48
CA ALA A 54 1.95 -6.19 -15.67
C ALA A 54 2.66 -6.87 -16.86
N ILE A 55 3.42 -7.95 -16.64
CA ILE A 55 4.11 -8.67 -17.73
C ILE A 55 3.09 -9.29 -18.70
N TRP A 56 2.00 -9.88 -18.19
CA TRP A 56 0.99 -10.53 -19.03
C TRP A 56 0.34 -9.60 -20.07
N PRO A 57 -0.20 -8.42 -19.71
CA PRO A 57 -0.74 -7.49 -20.69
C PRO A 57 0.34 -6.90 -21.59
N THR A 58 1.57 -6.69 -21.09
CA THR A 58 2.68 -6.16 -21.89
C THR A 58 3.05 -7.11 -23.04
N ILE A 59 3.16 -8.41 -22.77
CA ILE A 59 3.40 -9.42 -23.82
C ILE A 59 2.25 -9.46 -24.82
N ARG A 60 1.01 -9.33 -24.35
CA ARG A 60 -0.18 -9.31 -25.22
C ARG A 60 -0.22 -8.06 -26.10
N ALA A 61 0.14 -6.89 -25.57
CA ALA A 61 0.19 -5.63 -26.30
C ALA A 61 1.28 -5.64 -27.39
N GLY A 62 2.47 -6.19 -27.11
CA GLY A 62 3.56 -6.28 -28.07
C GLY A 62 3.26 -7.18 -29.29
N LYS A 63 2.28 -8.08 -29.19
CA LYS A 63 1.84 -8.95 -30.31
C LYS A 63 0.79 -8.29 -31.21
N ILE A 64 0.27 -7.11 -30.84
CA ILE A 64 -0.60 -6.32 -31.71
C ILE A 64 0.29 -5.67 -32.76
N GLN A 65 0.27 -6.19 -33.99
CA GLN A 65 1.04 -5.65 -35.10
C GLN A 65 0.70 -4.16 -35.30
N PRO A 66 1.69 -3.25 -35.29
CA PRO A 66 1.46 -1.80 -35.42
C PRO A 66 0.72 -1.43 -36.71
N ALA A 67 0.83 -2.27 -37.75
CA ALA A 67 0.15 -2.08 -39.03
C ALA A 67 -1.38 -2.27 -38.99
N LYS A 68 -1.96 -2.97 -38.00
CA LYS A 68 -3.42 -3.12 -37.88
C LYS A 68 -4.10 -2.00 -37.09
N ALA A 69 -3.36 -1.27 -36.26
CA ALA A 69 -3.89 -0.11 -35.53
C ALA A 69 -4.12 1.10 -36.45
N LEU A 70 -3.30 1.26 -37.50
CA LEU A 70 -3.40 2.33 -38.50
C LEU A 70 -4.43 2.08 -39.62
N ASN A 71 -4.95 0.86 -39.77
CA ASN A 71 -6.00 0.55 -40.76
C ASN A 71 -7.42 0.62 -40.17
N TYR A 72 -7.55 1.06 -38.90
CA TYR A 72 -8.83 1.29 -38.24
C TYR A 72 -9.17 2.78 -38.08
N GLU A 73 -8.29 3.67 -38.57
CA GLU A 73 -8.61 5.07 -38.88
C GLU A 73 -8.99 5.22 -40.35
#